data_AF-D6PL33-F1
#
_entry.id   AF-D6PL33-F1
#
_cell.length_a   1.000
_cell.length_b   1.000
_cell.length_c   1.000
_cell.angle_alpha   90.00
_cell.angle_beta   90.00
_cell.angle_gamma   90.00
#
_symmetry.space_group_name_H-M   'P 1'
#
loop_
_entity.id
_entity.type
_entity.pdbx_description
1 polymer ?
#
loop_
_entity_poly.entity_id
_entity_poly.type
_entity_poly.pdbx_seq_one_letter_code
_entity_poly.pdbx_strand_id
1 'polypeptide(L)'
;MRDHPQHGVPILGGMWGARNRVLFNLYDLAQDHPKGDYWQVDQDFLKQKVYPLVKENNLTHDEFFDKKPFPSPREGGLDHEGNPENFVGKPVDQNDERIR
;
A
#
# COMPACT_ATOMS: atom_id res chain seq x y z
N MET A 1 -3.71 -2.33 1.91
CA MET A 1 -4.79 -1.33 1.75
C MET A 1 -4.46 -0.47 0.53
N ARG A 2 -5.44 -0.16 -0.32
CA ARG A 2 -5.28 0.63 -1.55
C ARG A 2 -6.45 1.58 -1.68
N ASP A 3 -6.21 2.83 -1.33
CA ASP A 3 -7.19 3.91 -1.20
C ASP A 3 -7.04 5.03 -2.25
N HIS A 4 -6.24 4.82 -3.30
CA HIS A 4 -6.15 5.72 -4.45
C HIS A 4 -5.94 4.91 -5.75
N PRO A 5 -6.44 5.36 -6.92
CA PRO A 5 -6.21 4.69 -8.21
C PRO A 5 -4.73 4.50 -8.59
N GLN A 6 -3.81 5.26 -7.97
CA GLN A 6 -2.37 5.12 -8.19
C GLN A 6 -1.74 4.00 -7.33
N HIS A 7 -2.46 3.41 -6.39
CA HIS A 7 -1.99 2.31 -5.54
C HIS A 7 -2.12 0.94 -6.23
N GLY A 8 -1.83 0.87 -7.54
CA GLY A 8 -2.00 -0.30 -8.41
C GLY A 8 -0.96 -1.40 -8.23
N VAL A 9 -0.63 -1.76 -6.98
CA VAL A 9 0.31 -2.82 -6.63
C VAL A 9 -0.38 -3.91 -5.79
N PRO A 10 0.10 -5.16 -5.79
CA PRO A 10 -0.56 -6.24 -5.03
C PRO A 10 -0.51 -6.03 -3.50
N ILE A 11 0.53 -5.36 -3.01
CA ILE A 11 0.75 -4.99 -1.61
C ILE A 11 1.42 -3.63 -1.59
N LEU A 12 0.90 -2.64 -0.86
CA LEU A 12 1.42 -1.27 -0.88
C LEU A 12 2.45 -1.09 0.24
N GLY A 13 3.65 -0.60 -0.08
CA GLY A 13 4.71 -0.35 0.92
C GLY A 13 4.26 0.58 2.05
N GLY A 14 3.51 1.63 1.73
CA GLY A 14 2.98 2.57 2.71
C GLY A 14 1.83 2.02 3.57
N MET A 15 1.10 0.99 3.13
CA MET A 15 -0.13 0.54 3.80
C MET A 15 -0.35 -0.97 3.76
N TRP A 16 0.44 -1.68 4.58
CA TRP A 16 0.30 -3.10 4.83
C TRP A 16 0.76 -3.44 6.27
N GLY A 17 0.42 -4.65 6.73
CA GLY A 17 0.89 -5.17 8.00
C GLY A 17 0.62 -6.66 8.12
N ALA A 18 1.27 -7.32 9.07
CA ALA A 18 1.09 -8.73 9.36
C ALA A 18 1.06 -8.99 10.86
N ARG A 19 0.38 -10.06 11.28
CA ARG A 19 0.29 -10.51 12.68
C ARG A 19 0.49 -12.02 12.77
N ASN A 20 0.56 -12.54 13.99
CA ASN A 20 0.61 -13.98 14.28
C ASN A 20 1.77 -14.71 13.58
N ARG A 21 2.92 -14.04 13.39
CA ARG A 21 4.14 -14.63 12.80
C ARG A 21 3.96 -15.21 11.39
N VAL A 22 2.98 -14.77 10.62
CA VAL A 22 2.78 -15.20 9.21
C VAL A 22 4.02 -14.91 8.35
N LEU A 23 4.77 -13.86 8.69
CA LEU A 23 6.02 -13.47 8.04
C LEU A 23 7.22 -13.62 9.00
N PHE A 24 7.44 -14.84 9.49
CA PHE A 24 8.45 -15.10 10.53
C PHE A 24 9.90 -14.93 10.06
N ASN A 25 10.17 -15.05 8.75
CA ASN A 25 11.50 -15.01 8.14
C ASN A 25 11.74 -13.73 7.31
N LEU A 26 11.05 -12.63 7.63
CA LEU A 26 11.13 -11.40 6.84
C LEU A 26 12.56 -10.85 6.72
N TYR A 27 13.36 -10.99 7.79
CA TYR A 27 14.77 -10.59 7.77
C TYR A 27 15.57 -11.36 6.73
N ASP A 28 15.45 -12.69 6.70
CA ASP A 28 16.18 -13.53 5.75
C ASP A 28 15.74 -13.24 4.31
N LEU A 29 14.43 -13.09 4.08
CA LEU A 29 13.90 -12.69 2.78
C LEU A 29 14.47 -11.36 2.30
N ALA A 30 14.67 -10.40 3.20
CA ALA A 30 15.24 -9.10 2.89
C ALA A 30 16.75 -9.17 2.62
N GLN A 31 17.47 -10.07 3.29
CA GLN A 31 18.90 -10.32 3.00
C GLN A 31 19.08 -10.96 1.61
N ASP A 32 18.17 -11.85 1.22
CA ASP A 32 18.18 -12.54 -0.08
C ASP A 32 17.64 -11.70 -1.24
N HIS A 33 17.08 -10.52 -0.97
CA HIS A 33 16.58 -9.63 -2.01
C HIS A 33 17.71 -8.74 -2.53
N PRO A 34 17.83 -8.54 -3.86
CA PRO A 34 18.78 -7.59 -4.43
C PRO A 34 18.63 -6.22 -3.77
N LYS A 35 19.72 -5.74 -3.19
CA LYS A 35 19.78 -4.42 -2.56
C LYS A 35 20.20 -3.40 -3.61
N GLY A 36 19.67 -2.19 -3.50
CA GLY A 36 20.06 -1.09 -4.36
C GLY A 36 19.49 0.23 -3.86
N ASP A 37 20.06 1.32 -4.35
CA ASP A 37 19.55 2.67 -4.16
C ASP A 37 18.77 3.06 -5.41
N TYR A 38 17.52 2.59 -5.47
CA TYR A 38 16.62 2.91 -6.56
C TYR A 38 15.19 3.01 -6.07
N TRP A 39 14.41 3.82 -6.79
CA TRP A 39 12.99 4.01 -6.51
C TRP A 39 12.25 2.69 -6.60
N GLN A 40 11.44 2.35 -5.59
CA GLN A 40 10.64 1.12 -5.47
C GLN A 40 11.35 -0.17 -5.05
N VAL A 41 12.60 -0.12 -4.57
CA VAL A 41 13.29 -1.35 -4.07
C VAL A 41 12.49 -2.09 -2.97
N ASP A 42 11.85 -1.35 -2.08
CA ASP A 42 10.97 -1.90 -1.04
C ASP A 42 9.67 -2.47 -1.62
N GLN A 43 9.08 -1.76 -2.58
CA GLN A 43 7.86 -2.15 -3.26
C GLN A 43 8.06 -3.43 -4.09
N ASP A 44 9.22 -3.59 -4.71
CA ASP A 44 9.65 -4.80 -5.41
C ASP A 44 9.85 -5.97 -4.45
N PHE A 45 10.55 -5.74 -3.33
CA PHE A 45 10.70 -6.73 -2.27
C PHE A 45 9.34 -7.26 -1.79
N LEU A 46 8.40 -6.36 -1.48
CA LEU A 46 7.07 -6.75 -1.01
C LEU A 46 6.31 -7.54 -2.08
N LYS A 47 6.35 -7.10 -3.34
CA LYS A 47 5.69 -7.79 -4.45
C LYS A 47 6.25 -9.18 -4.70
N GLN A 48 7.58 -9.34 -4.64
CA GLN A 48 8.25 -10.58 -5.07
C GLN A 48 8.45 -11.58 -3.92
N LYS A 49 8.68 -11.11 -2.70
CA LYS A 49 9.03 -11.97 -1.55
C LYS A 49 7.89 -12.10 -0.55
N VAL A 50 7.15 -11.03 -0.27
CA VAL A 50 6.13 -11.02 0.80
C VAL A 50 4.76 -11.41 0.28
N TYR A 51 4.27 -10.78 -0.79
CA TYR A 51 2.92 -11.00 -1.32
C TYR A 51 2.61 -12.48 -1.63
N PRO A 52 3.52 -13.28 -2.22
CA PRO A 52 3.24 -14.70 -2.50
C PRO A 52 2.93 -15.52 -1.25
N LEU A 53 3.44 -15.13 -0.08
CA LEU A 53 3.22 -15.83 1.19
C LEU A 53 1.85 -15.53 1.81
N VAL A 54 1.24 -14.40 1.44
CA VAL A 54 0.01 -13.89 2.07
C VAL A 54 -1.17 -13.76 1.09
N LYS A 55 -0.97 -13.98 -0.21
CA LYS A 55 -2.00 -13.77 -1.25
C LYS A 55 -3.31 -14.53 -1.00
N GLU A 56 -3.25 -15.71 -0.40
CA GLU A 56 -4.44 -16.52 -0.07
C GLU A 56 -4.95 -16.26 1.36
N ASN A 57 -4.19 -15.56 2.19
CA ASN A 57 -4.49 -15.31 3.60
C ASN A 57 -4.22 -13.84 3.96
N ASN A 58 -5.07 -12.96 3.43
CA ASN A 58 -5.01 -11.52 3.71
C ASN A 58 -6.42 -10.94 3.88
N LEU A 59 -6.48 -9.82 4.59
CA LEU A 59 -7.62 -8.91 4.58
C LEU A 59 -7.25 -7.70 3.72
N THR A 60 -8.00 -7.49 2.65
CA THR A 60 -7.74 -6.42 1.69
C THR A 60 -8.89 -5.41 1.68
N HIS A 61 -8.52 -4.13 1.86
CA HIS A 61 -9.37 -2.98 1.57
C HIS A 61 -8.80 -2.26 0.36
N ASP A 62 -9.56 -2.30 -0.73
CA ASP A 62 -9.25 -1.77 -2.04
C ASP A 62 -10.53 -1.62 -2.88
N GLU A 63 -11.00 -0.39 -3.02
CA GLU A 63 -12.19 -0.05 -3.81
C GLU A 63 -11.89 0.05 -5.33
N PHE A 64 -10.62 0.18 -5.72
CA PHE A 64 -10.22 0.47 -7.09
C PHE A 64 -10.01 -0.78 -7.90
N PHE A 65 -9.26 -1.76 -7.38
CA PHE A 65 -8.88 -2.95 -8.14
C PHE A 65 -9.69 -4.18 -7.70
N ASP A 66 -9.65 -4.54 -6.42
CA ASP A 66 -10.34 -5.73 -5.89
C ASP A 66 -11.82 -5.51 -5.56
N LYS A 67 -12.30 -4.26 -5.64
CA LYS A 67 -13.70 -3.86 -5.31
C LYS A 67 -14.14 -4.28 -3.91
N LYS A 68 -13.20 -4.29 -2.96
CA LYS A 68 -13.40 -4.54 -1.54
C LYS A 68 -13.29 -3.21 -0.78
N PRO A 69 -14.36 -2.43 -0.64
CA PRO A 69 -14.27 -1.12 -0.02
C PRO A 69 -13.79 -1.20 1.43
N PHE A 70 -13.43 -0.05 1.96
CA PHE A 70 -13.18 0.11 3.39
C PHE A 70 -14.47 -0.07 4.20
N PRO A 71 -14.37 -0.47 5.48
CA PRO A 71 -15.54 -0.59 6.34
C PRO A 71 -16.14 0.77 6.73
N SER A 72 -15.40 1.87 6.53
CA SER A 72 -15.82 3.24 6.79
C SER A 72 -15.93 4.05 5.49
N PRO A 73 -16.85 5.01 5.42
CA PRO A 73 -16.90 5.98 4.32
C PRO A 73 -15.60 6.78 4.20
N ARG A 74 -15.31 7.25 2.99
CA ARG A 74 -14.16 8.13 2.70
C ARG A 74 -14.41 9.53 3.26
N GLU A 75 -13.41 10.07 3.95
CA GLU A 75 -13.41 11.46 4.42
C GLU A 75 -12.92 12.40 3.32
N GLY A 76 -13.56 13.57 3.18
CA GLY A 76 -13.20 14.60 2.20
C GLY A 76 -13.77 14.38 0.79
N GLY A 77 -14.27 13.18 0.47
CA GLY A 77 -14.93 12.91 -0.82
C GLY A 77 -13.95 12.71 -1.99
N LEU A 78 -14.40 13.13 -3.18
CA LEU A 78 -13.64 13.04 -4.44
C LEU A 78 -13.33 14.45 -4.96
N ASP A 79 -12.20 14.60 -5.62
CA ASP A 79 -11.84 15.80 -6.36
C ASP A 79 -12.63 15.92 -7.68
N HIS A 80 -12.40 17.01 -8.41
CA HIS A 80 -13.04 17.30 -9.70
C HIS A 80 -12.74 16.29 -10.81
N GLU A 81 -11.70 15.46 -10.65
CA GLU A 81 -11.33 14.38 -11.57
C GLU A 81 -11.92 13.03 -11.14
N GLY A 82 -12.64 13.00 -10.00
CA GLY A 82 -13.21 11.79 -9.42
C GLY A 82 -12.20 10.95 -8.63
N ASN A 83 -11.02 11.50 -8.32
CA ASN A 83 -10.04 10.82 -7.47
C ASN A 83 -10.30 11.13 -6.00
N PRO A 84 -9.92 10.23 -5.07
CA PRO A 84 -9.98 10.53 -3.64
C PRO A 84 -9.26 11.81 -3.25
N GLU A 85 -9.96 12.72 -2.57
CA GLU A 85 -9.34 13.95 -2.05
C GLU A 85 -8.31 13.62 -0.96
N ASN A 86 -8.62 12.66 -0.08
CA ASN A 86 -7.72 12.18 0.97
C ASN A 86 -7.33 10.72 0.71
N PHE A 87 -6.03 10.43 0.79
CA PHE A 87 -5.47 9.10 0.67
C PHE A 87 -4.09 9.06 1.35
N VAL A 88 -3.63 7.86 1.72
CA VAL A 88 -2.29 7.72 2.32
C VAL A 88 -1.21 7.93 1.28
N GLY A 89 -0.23 8.78 1.61
CA GLY A 89 0.81 9.20 0.69
C GLY A 89 0.47 10.47 -0.10
N LYS A 90 -0.68 11.13 0.20
CA LYS A 90 -0.98 12.48 -0.30
C LYS A 90 0.16 13.44 0.10
N PRO A 91 0.80 14.13 -0.86
CA PRO A 91 1.82 15.12 -0.54
C PRO A 91 1.16 16.36 0.07
N VAL A 92 1.48 16.62 1.34
CA VAL A 92 1.03 17.79 2.09
C VAL A 92 2.21 18.47 2.76
N ASP A 93 2.08 19.75 3.04
CA ASP A 93 3.05 20.53 3.81
C ASP A 93 2.86 20.33 5.31
N GLN A 94 3.63 21.06 6.13
CA GLN A 94 3.52 20.98 7.58
C GLN A 94 2.19 21.49 8.17
N ASN A 95 1.34 22.11 7.36
CA ASN A 95 0.02 22.62 7.74
C ASN A 95 -1.13 21.78 7.15
N ASP A 96 -0.82 20.59 6.63
CA ASP A 96 -1.75 19.70 5.92
C ASP A 96 -2.30 20.28 4.60
N GLU A 97 -1.65 21.31 4.04
CA GLU A 97 -2.03 21.87 2.74
C GLU A 97 -1.38 21.08 1.60
N ARG A 98 -2.16 20.78 0.55
CA ARG A 98 -1.69 19.99 -0.60
C ARG A 98 -0.53 20.72 -1.30
N ILE A 99 0.61 20.05 -1.41
CA ILE A 99 1.75 20.54 -2.19
C ILE A 99 1.47 20.22 -3.66
N ARG A 100 1.67 21.23 -4.54
CA ARG A 100 1.52 21.09 -6.00
C ARG A 100 2.73 20.42 -6.63
#